data_AF-A0A963PII5-F1
#
_entry.id   AF-A0A963PII5-F1
#
_cell.length_a   1.000
_cell.length_b   1.000
_cell.length_c   1.000
_cell.angle_alpha   90.00
_cell.angle_beta   90.00
_cell.angle_gamma   90.00
#
_symmetry.space_group_name_H-M   'P 1'
#
loop_
_entity.id
_entity.type
_entity.pdbx_description
1 polymer ?
#
loop_
_entity_poly.entity_id
_entity_poly.type
_entity_poly.pdbx_seq_one_letter_code
_entity_poly.pdbx_strand_id
1 'polypeptide(L)'
;IRDWVKLAVNRARNSGMPVVFWLDAYRPHEAQLIRKVKMYLHEHDTTGLDIQIMSQVRAMRYTLERVIRGQDTISATGNILRDYLTDLFPIMELGTSAKMLSIVPLMAGGGMYETGAGGSAPKHVQQLVEENHLRWDSLGEFLALAVSLEDLGLKDKNPQAQLLAKTLDAATGKLLDNNKNPSPRTGQLDNRGSQFYLAMFWAQELAAQTEDTSLAAKFAPLAKRLADQESAIVDELNAVQGKPVDIGGYYKPDFAKLDAVMRPSKAFNEALKSVA
;
A
#
# COMPACT_ATOMS: atom_id res chain seq x y z
N ILE A 1 -4.97 -23.71 6.12
CA ILE A 1 -6.35 -24.03 5.64
C ILE A 1 -7.40 -23.54 6.62
N ARG A 2 -7.43 -24.01 7.87
CA ARG A 2 -8.39 -23.52 8.89
C ARG A 2 -8.35 -21.99 9.05
N ASP A 3 -7.14 -21.45 9.22
CA ASP A 3 -6.94 -20.00 9.30
C ASP A 3 -7.33 -19.25 8.01
N TRP A 4 -7.05 -19.84 6.84
CA TRP A 4 -7.48 -19.28 5.55
C TRP A 4 -9.02 -19.19 5.43
N VAL A 5 -9.75 -20.20 5.92
CA VAL A 5 -11.23 -20.16 5.97
C VAL A 5 -11.70 -19.08 6.95
N LYS A 6 -11.10 -19.00 8.14
CA LYS A 6 -11.38 -17.94 9.12
C LYS A 6 -11.18 -16.55 8.53
N LEU A 7 -10.07 -16.33 7.82
CA LEU A 7 -9.77 -15.06 7.18
C LEU A 7 -10.81 -14.70 6.11
N ALA A 8 -11.21 -15.66 5.27
CA ALA A 8 -12.24 -15.46 4.26
C ALA A 8 -13.58 -15.03 4.88
N VAL A 9 -14.03 -15.70 5.96
CA VAL A 9 -15.25 -15.34 6.69
C VAL A 9 -15.14 -13.95 7.31
N ASN A 10 -14.02 -13.63 7.94
CA ASN A 10 -13.79 -12.31 8.54
C ASN A 10 -13.86 -11.19 7.50
N ARG A 11 -13.24 -11.38 6.33
CA ARG A 11 -13.29 -10.39 5.24
C ARG A 11 -14.71 -10.22 4.71
N ALA A 12 -15.45 -11.31 4.51
CA ALA A 12 -16.87 -11.27 4.11
C ALA A 12 -17.72 -10.46 5.09
N ARG A 13 -17.54 -10.72 6.38
CA ARG A 13 -18.30 -10.06 7.45
C ARG A 13 -18.00 -8.57 7.51
N ASN A 14 -16.72 -8.20 7.42
CA ASN A 14 -16.29 -6.81 7.56
C ASN A 14 -16.67 -5.95 6.34
N SER A 15 -16.69 -6.52 5.13
CA SER A 15 -17.01 -5.77 3.91
C SER A 15 -18.46 -5.91 3.44
N GLY A 16 -19.18 -6.95 3.88
CA GLY A 16 -20.49 -7.31 3.35
C GLY A 16 -20.46 -7.90 1.93
N MET A 17 -19.28 -8.17 1.38
CA MET A 17 -19.12 -8.70 0.02
C MET A 17 -19.31 -10.22 0.00
N PRO A 18 -19.83 -10.79 -1.11
CA PRO A 18 -19.84 -12.23 -1.30
C PRO A 18 -18.41 -12.77 -1.42
N VAL A 19 -18.18 -13.97 -0.89
CA VAL A 19 -16.92 -14.71 -1.04
C VAL A 19 -17.15 -15.93 -1.91
N VAL A 20 -16.30 -16.09 -2.91
CA VAL A 20 -16.24 -17.31 -3.72
C VAL A 20 -14.92 -18.03 -3.41
N PHE A 21 -14.99 -19.29 -3.00
CA PHE A 21 -13.84 -20.20 -2.96
C PHE A 21 -13.62 -20.81 -4.35
N TRP A 22 -12.46 -20.53 -4.96
CA TRP A 22 -12.13 -20.95 -6.32
C TRP A 22 -11.47 -22.33 -6.29
N LEU A 23 -12.30 -23.37 -6.27
CA LEU A 23 -11.89 -24.76 -6.10
C LEU A 23 -12.64 -25.65 -7.10
N ASP A 24 -11.90 -26.25 -8.02
CA ASP A 24 -12.38 -27.23 -8.98
C ASP A 24 -12.47 -28.62 -8.34
N ALA A 25 -13.70 -29.14 -8.28
CA ALA A 25 -13.98 -30.48 -7.77
C ALA A 25 -13.33 -31.60 -8.61
N TYR A 26 -12.99 -31.34 -9.88
CA TYR A 26 -12.31 -32.29 -10.74
C TYR A 26 -10.80 -32.36 -10.50
N ARG A 27 -10.21 -31.37 -9.81
CA ARG A 27 -8.80 -31.39 -9.42
C ARG A 27 -8.66 -32.10 -8.07
N PRO A 28 -7.97 -33.27 -7.96
CA PRO A 28 -7.95 -34.05 -6.71
C PRO A 28 -7.46 -33.28 -5.49
N HIS A 29 -6.48 -32.40 -5.66
CA HIS A 29 -5.99 -31.51 -4.60
C HIS A 29 -7.10 -30.59 -4.08
N GLU A 30 -7.83 -29.93 -4.97
CA GLU A 30 -8.86 -28.96 -4.60
C GLU A 30 -10.13 -29.66 -4.10
N ALA A 31 -10.44 -30.87 -4.57
CA ALA A 31 -11.49 -31.70 -3.99
C ALA A 31 -11.26 -31.97 -2.48
N GLN A 32 -10.00 -32.18 -2.05
CA GLN A 32 -9.67 -32.28 -0.62
C GLN A 32 -9.79 -30.93 0.10
N LEU A 33 -9.44 -29.82 -0.56
CA LEU A 33 -9.65 -28.48 -0.01
C LEU A 33 -11.14 -28.19 0.19
N ILE A 34 -12.01 -28.53 -0.75
CA ILE A 34 -13.47 -28.35 -0.65
C ILE A 34 -14.01 -29.04 0.61
N ARG A 35 -13.58 -30.28 0.88
CA ARG A 35 -13.96 -31.01 2.11
C ARG A 35 -13.58 -30.24 3.37
N LYS A 36 -12.35 -29.72 3.42
CA LYS A 36 -11.84 -28.94 4.56
C LYS A 36 -12.53 -27.59 4.70
N VAL A 37 -12.79 -26.90 3.59
CA VAL A 37 -13.54 -25.63 3.58
C VAL A 37 -14.94 -25.84 4.15
N LYS A 38 -15.69 -26.84 3.66
CA LYS A 38 -17.02 -27.17 4.19
C LYS A 38 -16.97 -27.47 5.69
N MET A 39 -16.01 -28.29 6.12
CA MET A 39 -15.82 -28.62 7.54
C MET A 39 -15.57 -27.38 8.40
N TYR A 40 -14.62 -26.52 8.02
CA TYR A 40 -14.23 -25.37 8.84
C TYR A 40 -15.20 -24.19 8.76
N LEU A 41 -16.01 -24.07 7.69
CA LEU A 41 -17.08 -23.06 7.65
C LEU A 41 -18.09 -23.25 8.78
N HIS A 42 -18.34 -24.48 9.23
CA HIS A 42 -19.22 -24.76 10.37
C HIS A 42 -18.70 -24.26 11.72
N GLU A 43 -17.41 -23.90 11.81
CA GLU A 43 -16.80 -23.37 13.03
C GLU A 43 -16.97 -21.85 13.16
N HIS A 44 -17.63 -21.21 12.19
CA HIS A 44 -17.80 -19.76 12.13
C HIS A 44 -19.28 -19.39 11.96
N ASP A 45 -19.67 -18.21 12.45
CA ASP A 45 -20.99 -17.66 12.17
C ASP A 45 -21.04 -17.10 10.74
N THR A 46 -21.70 -17.83 9.84
CA THR A 46 -21.92 -17.44 8.44
C THR A 46 -23.30 -16.83 8.20
N THR A 47 -24.07 -16.52 9.25
CA THR A 47 -25.42 -15.95 9.11
C THR A 47 -25.38 -14.64 8.35
N GLY A 48 -26.18 -14.52 7.28
CA GLY A 48 -26.23 -13.33 6.43
C GLY A 48 -25.02 -13.12 5.51
N LEU A 49 -24.10 -14.09 5.41
CA LEU A 49 -22.99 -14.05 4.45
C LEU A 49 -23.33 -14.85 3.19
N ASP A 50 -22.96 -14.33 2.02
CA ASP A 50 -22.99 -15.07 0.75
C ASP A 50 -21.61 -15.71 0.53
N ILE A 51 -21.50 -17.01 0.81
CA ILE A 51 -20.26 -17.79 0.66
C ILE A 51 -20.53 -18.97 -0.27
N GLN A 52 -19.80 -19.01 -1.39
CA GLN A 52 -19.99 -20.02 -2.44
C GLN A 52 -18.68 -20.75 -2.74
N ILE A 53 -18.78 -21.95 -3.31
CA ILE A 53 -17.65 -22.72 -3.83
C ILE A 53 -17.89 -22.98 -5.31
N MET A 54 -16.98 -22.56 -6.18
CA MET A 54 -17.08 -22.70 -7.63
C MET A 54 -15.74 -23.16 -8.21
N SER A 55 -15.76 -23.86 -9.36
CA SER A 55 -14.54 -24.08 -10.13
C SER A 55 -13.93 -22.75 -10.58
N GLN A 56 -12.63 -22.70 -10.87
CA GLN A 56 -11.97 -21.42 -11.19
C GLN A 56 -12.62 -20.73 -12.39
N VAL A 57 -12.99 -21.48 -13.43
CA VAL A 57 -13.63 -20.93 -14.64
C VAL A 57 -15.00 -20.33 -14.31
N ARG A 58 -15.79 -21.01 -13.48
CA ARG A 58 -17.12 -20.52 -13.08
C ARG A 58 -16.99 -19.29 -12.17
N ALA A 59 -16.06 -19.33 -11.22
CA ALA A 59 -15.78 -18.23 -10.31
C ALA A 59 -15.29 -16.98 -11.06
N MET A 60 -14.43 -17.14 -12.06
CA MET A 60 -13.98 -16.05 -12.93
C MET A 60 -15.16 -15.41 -13.68
N ARG A 61 -16.02 -16.23 -14.32
CA ARG A 61 -17.22 -15.71 -15.01
C ARG A 61 -18.13 -14.95 -14.06
N TYR A 62 -18.45 -15.53 -12.89
CA TYR A 62 -19.29 -14.91 -11.88
C TYR A 62 -18.72 -13.56 -11.40
N THR A 63 -17.40 -13.52 -11.16
CA THR A 63 -16.70 -12.30 -10.73
C THR A 63 -16.78 -11.22 -11.81
N LEU A 64 -16.46 -11.54 -13.07
CA LEU A 64 -16.51 -10.58 -14.18
C LEU A 64 -17.93 -10.05 -14.44
N GLU A 65 -18.94 -10.91 -14.32
CA GLU A 65 -20.34 -10.49 -14.43
C GLU A 65 -20.75 -9.52 -13.31
N ARG A 66 -20.20 -9.66 -12.10
CA ARG A 66 -20.46 -8.72 -11.00
C ARG A 66 -19.69 -7.41 -11.19
N VAL A 67 -18.40 -7.50 -11.53
CA VAL A 67 -17.53 -6.33 -11.74
C VAL A 67 -18.09 -5.39 -12.81
N ILE A 68 -18.58 -5.91 -13.94
CA ILE A 68 -19.18 -5.06 -15.00
C ILE A 68 -20.47 -4.34 -14.55
N ARG A 69 -21.08 -4.80 -13.45
CA ARG A 69 -22.26 -4.19 -12.82
C ARG A 69 -21.91 -3.31 -11.62
N GLY A 70 -20.63 -3.01 -11.40
CA GLY A 70 -20.15 -2.24 -10.26
C GLY A 70 -20.30 -2.97 -8.92
N GLN A 71 -20.24 -4.31 -8.92
CA GLN A 71 -20.39 -5.13 -7.72
C GLN A 71 -19.08 -5.86 -7.39
N ASP A 72 -18.73 -5.85 -6.11
CA ASP A 72 -17.48 -6.44 -5.61
C ASP A 72 -17.61 -7.93 -5.28
N THR A 73 -16.53 -8.69 -5.39
CA THR A 73 -16.49 -10.13 -5.03
C THR A 73 -15.15 -10.49 -4.44
N ILE A 74 -15.13 -11.14 -3.27
CA ILE A 74 -13.90 -11.66 -2.68
C ILE A 74 -13.57 -13.01 -3.32
N SER A 75 -12.34 -13.16 -3.81
CA SER A 75 -11.80 -14.43 -4.31
C SER A 75 -10.97 -15.12 -3.22
N ALA A 76 -11.49 -16.22 -2.66
CA ALA A 76 -10.77 -17.07 -1.72
C ALA A 76 -10.07 -18.20 -2.50
N THR A 77 -8.76 -18.06 -2.71
CA THR A 77 -8.01 -18.93 -3.63
C THR A 77 -6.79 -19.59 -2.98
N GLY A 78 -6.20 -20.57 -3.67
CA GLY A 78 -4.91 -21.16 -3.29
C GLY A 78 -3.72 -20.30 -3.75
N ASN A 79 -2.50 -20.71 -3.37
CA ASN A 79 -1.30 -19.87 -3.48
C ASN A 79 -1.01 -19.33 -4.90
N ILE A 80 -1.14 -20.17 -5.93
CA ILE A 80 -0.87 -19.75 -7.32
C ILE A 80 -1.90 -18.74 -7.83
N LEU A 81 -3.19 -18.98 -7.55
CA LEU A 81 -4.24 -18.08 -7.99
C LEU A 81 -4.26 -16.77 -7.21
N ARG A 82 -3.80 -16.76 -5.94
CA ARG A 82 -3.55 -15.52 -5.22
C ARG A 82 -2.65 -14.63 -6.06
N ASP A 83 -1.48 -15.14 -6.44
CA ASP A 83 -0.48 -14.41 -7.24
C ASP A 83 -1.06 -13.85 -8.54
N TYR A 84 -1.75 -14.69 -9.31
CA TYR A 84 -2.31 -14.29 -10.61
C TYR A 84 -3.43 -13.27 -10.48
N LEU A 85 -4.35 -13.44 -9.54
CA LEU A 85 -5.53 -12.59 -9.43
C LEU A 85 -5.22 -11.25 -8.77
N THR A 86 -4.25 -11.19 -7.85
CA THR A 86 -3.79 -9.93 -7.26
C THR A 86 -2.93 -9.09 -8.21
N ASP A 87 -2.51 -9.66 -9.35
CA ASP A 87 -1.95 -8.88 -10.45
C ASP A 87 -3.05 -8.49 -11.46
N LEU A 88 -3.85 -9.47 -11.91
CA LEU A 88 -4.86 -9.30 -12.96
C LEU A 88 -5.88 -8.20 -12.66
N PHE A 89 -6.59 -8.29 -11.52
CA PHE A 89 -7.68 -7.37 -11.22
C PHE A 89 -7.15 -5.96 -10.89
N PRO A 90 -6.14 -5.79 -10.03
CA PRO A 90 -5.58 -4.46 -9.77
C PRO A 90 -4.99 -3.77 -11.01
N ILE A 91 -4.35 -4.49 -11.93
CA ILE A 91 -3.91 -3.90 -13.20
C ILE A 91 -5.10 -3.36 -14.00
N MET A 92 -6.20 -4.12 -14.07
CA MET A 92 -7.39 -3.71 -14.83
C MET A 92 -8.15 -2.55 -14.15
N GLU A 93 -8.17 -2.51 -12.82
CA GLU A 93 -8.92 -1.51 -12.04
C GLU A 93 -8.13 -0.23 -11.81
N LEU A 94 -6.82 -0.34 -11.54
CA LEU A 94 -5.96 0.75 -11.07
C LEU A 94 -4.80 1.07 -12.02
N GLY A 95 -4.63 0.31 -13.11
CA GLY A 95 -3.51 0.42 -14.05
C GLY A 95 -2.19 -0.14 -13.52
N THR A 96 -2.15 -0.67 -12.28
CA THR A 96 -0.97 -1.26 -11.65
C THR A 96 -1.35 -2.09 -10.43
N SER A 97 -0.59 -3.14 -10.12
CA SER A 97 -0.73 -3.97 -8.91
C SER A 97 0.06 -3.46 -7.70
N ALA A 98 0.81 -2.36 -7.85
CA ALA A 98 1.56 -1.73 -6.76
C ALA A 98 0.67 -0.95 -5.77
N LYS A 99 -0.58 -0.61 -6.16
CA LYS A 99 -1.50 0.23 -5.38
C LYS A 99 -2.49 -0.59 -4.55
N MET A 100 -2.00 -1.64 -3.90
CA MET A 100 -2.81 -2.62 -3.18
C MET A 100 -2.31 -2.78 -1.75
N LEU A 101 -3.25 -3.01 -0.83
CA LEU A 101 -2.95 -3.53 0.49
C LEU A 101 -2.68 -5.04 0.39
N SER A 102 -1.51 -5.48 0.86
CA SER A 102 -1.19 -6.90 1.01
C SER A 102 -0.82 -7.20 2.47
N ILE A 103 -1.82 -7.68 3.21
CA ILE A 103 -1.73 -7.88 4.67
C ILE A 103 -1.65 -9.38 4.95
N VAL A 104 -0.64 -9.78 5.71
CA VAL A 104 -0.40 -11.17 6.13
C VAL A 104 -0.46 -11.25 7.66
N PRO A 105 -1.61 -11.66 8.23
CA PRO A 105 -1.70 -11.98 9.65
C PRO A 105 -0.81 -13.19 9.96
N LEU A 106 0.24 -13.00 10.76
CA LEU A 106 1.14 -14.10 11.11
C LEU A 106 0.44 -15.01 12.12
N MET A 107 0.56 -16.33 11.94
CA MET A 107 -0.08 -17.31 12.83
C MET A 107 0.34 -17.17 14.30
N ALA A 108 1.53 -16.62 14.56
CA ALA A 108 2.04 -16.34 15.90
C ALA A 108 1.48 -15.04 16.53
N GLY A 109 0.54 -14.35 15.86
CA GLY A 109 -0.09 -13.11 16.34
C GLY A 109 0.54 -11.81 15.83
N GLY A 110 1.68 -11.89 15.13
CA GLY A 110 2.28 -10.73 14.45
C GLY A 110 1.54 -10.33 13.16
N GLY A 111 2.05 -9.30 12.49
CA GLY A 111 1.57 -8.87 11.17
C GLY A 111 2.74 -8.64 10.22
N MET A 112 2.55 -8.95 8.95
CA MET A 112 3.45 -8.58 7.87
C MET A 112 2.65 -7.82 6.81
N TYR A 113 3.19 -6.69 6.37
CA TYR A 113 2.52 -5.74 5.48
C TYR A 113 3.39 -5.55 4.24
N GLU A 114 3.02 -6.24 3.17
CA GLU A 114 3.69 -6.11 1.89
C GLU A 114 3.20 -4.83 1.20
N THR A 115 4.12 -4.08 0.61
CA THR A 115 3.88 -2.72 0.07
C THR A 115 3.29 -2.73 -1.34
N GLY A 116 2.62 -3.82 -1.72
CA GLY A 116 2.08 -4.07 -3.06
C GLY A 116 2.29 -5.52 -3.50
N ALA A 117 1.71 -5.89 -4.65
CA ALA A 117 1.80 -7.25 -5.21
C ALA A 117 2.78 -7.37 -6.40
N GLY A 118 3.48 -6.29 -6.75
CA GLY A 118 4.39 -6.21 -7.90
C GLY A 118 5.85 -6.59 -7.58
N GLY A 119 6.69 -6.57 -8.61
CA GLY A 119 8.15 -6.76 -8.49
C GLY A 119 8.94 -5.46 -8.29
N SER A 120 10.27 -5.56 -8.27
CA SER A 120 11.18 -4.44 -7.98
C SER A 120 11.47 -3.48 -9.16
N ALA A 121 10.69 -3.56 -10.25
CA ALA A 121 10.72 -2.66 -11.41
C ALA A 121 12.12 -2.22 -11.92
N PRO A 122 12.95 -3.11 -12.51
CA PRO A 122 14.32 -2.79 -12.95
C PRO A 122 14.42 -1.63 -13.98
N LYS A 123 13.36 -1.41 -14.78
CA LYS A 123 13.27 -0.29 -15.73
C LYS A 123 13.17 1.08 -15.06
N HIS A 124 12.81 1.13 -13.77
CA HIS A 124 12.81 2.38 -13.00
C HIS A 124 14.23 2.77 -12.61
N VAL A 125 15.08 1.78 -12.26
CA VAL A 125 16.50 2.01 -11.95
C VAL A 125 17.25 2.51 -13.18
N GLN A 126 16.94 2.01 -14.38
CA GLN A 126 17.49 2.51 -15.63
C GLN A 126 17.22 4.00 -15.83
N GLN A 127 15.96 4.43 -15.69
CA GLN A 127 15.60 5.86 -15.81
C GLN A 127 16.24 6.71 -14.70
N LEU A 128 16.36 6.18 -13.48
CA LEU A 128 17.05 6.88 -12.40
C LEU A 128 18.52 7.11 -12.77
N VAL A 129 19.25 6.10 -13.23
CA VAL A 129 20.68 6.22 -13.53
C VAL A 129 20.93 7.11 -14.76
N GLU A 130 20.09 7.02 -15.78
CA GLU A 130 20.28 7.75 -17.04
C GLU A 130 19.79 9.20 -16.96
N GLU A 131 18.70 9.46 -16.23
CA GLU A 131 17.98 10.74 -16.27
C GLU A 131 17.66 11.31 -14.88
N ASN A 132 18.11 10.65 -13.79
CA ASN A 132 17.84 11.03 -12.41
C ASN A 132 16.36 11.30 -12.13
N HIS A 133 15.50 10.43 -12.64
CA HIS A 133 14.06 10.47 -12.41
C HIS A 133 13.56 9.09 -12.00
N LEU A 134 12.92 9.01 -10.82
CA LEU A 134 12.38 7.76 -10.29
C LEU A 134 10.86 7.76 -10.35
N ARG A 135 10.28 7.07 -11.33
CA ARG A 135 8.82 6.92 -11.49
C ARG A 135 8.20 5.78 -10.64
N TRP A 136 8.90 5.31 -9.61
CA TRP A 136 8.34 4.31 -8.68
C TRP A 136 7.26 4.97 -7.82
N ASP A 137 6.08 4.36 -7.76
CA ASP A 137 4.97 4.83 -6.95
C ASP A 137 4.99 4.16 -5.57
N SER A 138 5.28 4.94 -4.53
CA SER A 138 5.37 4.46 -3.14
C SER A 138 4.01 4.37 -2.43
N LEU A 139 2.88 4.55 -3.13
CA LEU A 139 1.55 4.50 -2.50
C LEU A 139 1.33 3.22 -1.67
N GLY A 140 1.76 2.06 -2.17
CA GLY A 140 1.66 0.80 -1.43
C GLY A 140 2.48 0.77 -0.14
N GLU A 141 3.60 1.50 -0.07
CA GLU A 141 4.40 1.67 1.16
C GLU A 141 3.65 2.51 2.20
N PHE A 142 2.95 3.57 1.74
CA PHE A 142 2.17 4.46 2.62
C PHE A 142 0.98 3.72 3.21
N LEU A 143 0.25 2.97 2.38
CA LEU A 143 -0.87 2.13 2.78
C LEU A 143 -0.42 1.04 3.77
N ALA A 144 0.69 0.36 3.49
CA ALA A 144 1.23 -0.65 4.39
C ALA A 144 1.67 -0.07 5.75
N LEU A 145 2.28 1.13 5.75
CA LEU A 145 2.70 1.80 6.97
C LEU A 145 1.50 2.21 7.84
N ALA A 146 0.43 2.73 7.24
CA ALA A 146 -0.79 3.10 7.96
C ALA A 146 -1.40 1.88 8.67
N VAL A 147 -1.57 0.76 7.96
CA VAL A 147 -2.08 -0.49 8.54
C VAL A 147 -1.12 -1.04 9.60
N SER A 148 0.19 -0.94 9.39
CA SER A 148 1.17 -1.38 10.40
C SER A 148 1.07 -0.58 11.69
N LEU A 149 0.85 0.74 11.61
CA LEU A 149 0.69 1.60 12.78
C LEU A 149 -0.66 1.38 13.47
N GLU A 150 -1.71 1.12 12.70
CA GLU A 150 -3.03 0.77 13.23
C GLU A 150 -2.98 -0.53 14.02
N ASP A 151 -2.40 -1.59 13.45
CA ASP A 151 -2.29 -2.90 14.10
C ASP A 151 -1.46 -2.81 15.39
N LEU A 152 -0.33 -2.08 15.36
CA LEU A 152 0.45 -1.77 16.56
C LEU A 152 -0.41 -1.05 17.61
N GLY A 153 -1.13 -0.02 17.19
CA GLY A 153 -2.02 0.76 18.03
C GLY A 153 -3.13 -0.05 18.69
N LEU A 154 -3.70 -1.02 17.97
CA LEU A 154 -4.74 -1.91 18.48
C LEU A 154 -4.20 -2.98 19.43
N LYS A 155 -3.09 -3.64 19.07
CA LYS A 155 -2.48 -4.72 19.87
C LYS A 155 -1.89 -4.21 21.18
N ASP A 156 -1.17 -3.10 21.11
CA ASP A 156 -0.44 -2.56 22.26
C ASP A 156 -1.25 -1.48 23.00
N LYS A 157 -2.47 -1.20 22.54
CA LYS A 157 -3.33 -0.12 23.06
C LYS A 157 -2.59 1.22 23.07
N ASN A 158 -1.88 1.50 21.97
CA ASN A 158 -1.11 2.72 21.79
C ASN A 158 -1.93 3.77 21.02
N PRO A 159 -2.58 4.75 21.69
CA PRO A 159 -3.43 5.73 21.03
C PRO A 159 -2.65 6.63 20.07
N GLN A 160 -1.37 6.92 20.35
CA GLN A 160 -0.54 7.71 19.44
C GLN A 160 -0.25 6.98 18.13
N ALA A 161 -0.03 5.66 18.18
CA ALA A 161 0.13 4.86 16.97
C ALA A 161 -1.16 4.82 16.12
N GLN A 162 -2.33 4.72 16.76
CA GLN A 162 -3.61 4.81 16.05
C GLN A 162 -3.81 6.18 15.40
N LEU A 163 -3.44 7.25 16.11
CA LEU A 163 -3.52 8.61 15.58
C LEU A 163 -2.56 8.85 14.41
N LEU A 164 -1.33 8.31 14.49
CA LEU A 164 -0.37 8.32 13.37
C LEU A 164 -0.93 7.58 12.15
N ALA A 165 -1.55 6.41 12.34
CA ALA A 165 -2.19 5.66 11.26
C ALA A 165 -3.31 6.47 10.59
N LYS A 166 -4.26 6.97 11.39
CA LYS A 166 -5.41 7.76 10.92
C LYS A 166 -4.99 9.01 10.13
N THR A 167 -3.99 9.73 10.64
CA THR A 167 -3.47 10.94 9.98
C THR A 167 -2.66 10.61 8.71
N LEU A 168 -2.00 9.44 8.67
CA LEU A 168 -1.32 8.96 7.46
C LEU A 168 -2.32 8.54 6.36
N ASP A 169 -3.42 7.90 6.73
CA ASP A 169 -4.52 7.58 5.80
C ASP A 169 -5.11 8.86 5.20
N ALA A 170 -5.39 9.87 6.04
CA ALA A 170 -5.87 11.17 5.59
C ALA A 170 -4.86 11.88 4.66
N ALA A 171 -3.57 11.83 4.99
CA ALA A 171 -2.51 12.37 4.15
C ALA A 171 -2.39 11.65 2.80
N THR A 172 -2.55 10.33 2.79
CA THR A 172 -2.58 9.51 1.58
C THR A 172 -3.79 9.87 0.70
N GLY A 173 -4.96 10.09 1.30
CA GLY A 173 -6.15 10.61 0.62
C GLY A 173 -5.87 11.97 -0.06
N LYS A 174 -5.29 12.93 0.68
CA LYS A 174 -4.88 14.23 0.11
C LYS A 174 -3.89 14.10 -1.04
N LEU A 175 -2.93 13.17 -0.94
CA LEU A 175 -1.96 12.90 -2.01
C LEU A 175 -2.65 12.46 -3.30
N LEU A 176 -3.66 11.60 -3.19
CA LEU A 176 -4.49 11.14 -4.31
C LEU A 176 -5.37 12.27 -4.86
N ASP A 177 -6.11 12.97 -4.00
CA ASP A 177 -7.03 14.07 -4.39
C ASP A 177 -6.31 15.21 -5.13
N ASN A 178 -5.07 15.49 -4.73
CA ASN A 178 -4.23 16.53 -5.32
C ASN A 178 -3.32 16.02 -6.46
N ASN A 179 -3.48 14.76 -6.86
CA ASN A 179 -2.70 14.10 -7.91
C ASN A 179 -1.18 14.27 -7.73
N LYS A 180 -0.68 14.07 -6.50
CA LYS A 180 0.75 14.19 -6.16
C LYS A 180 1.49 12.85 -6.25
N ASN A 181 1.06 11.99 -7.18
CA ASN A 181 1.77 10.76 -7.55
C ASN A 181 2.94 11.07 -8.51
N PRO A 182 3.95 10.19 -8.59
CA PRO A 182 5.04 10.33 -9.56
C PRO A 182 4.50 10.30 -10.99
N SER A 183 4.98 11.23 -11.82
CA SER A 183 4.83 11.18 -13.27
C SER A 183 5.84 10.20 -13.86
N PRO A 184 5.56 9.57 -15.02
CA PRO A 184 6.57 8.80 -15.75
C PRO A 184 7.59 9.68 -16.51
N ARG A 185 7.38 11.00 -16.57
CA ARG A 185 8.16 11.91 -17.43
C ARG A 185 9.23 12.67 -16.62
N THR A 186 10.48 12.54 -17.05
CA THR A 186 11.61 13.32 -16.54
C THR A 186 11.34 14.83 -16.64
N GLY A 187 11.66 15.56 -15.59
CA GLY A 187 11.36 16.99 -15.42
C GLY A 187 10.01 17.26 -14.74
N GLN A 188 9.20 16.22 -14.48
CA GLN A 188 7.99 16.32 -13.67
C GLN A 188 8.22 15.72 -12.28
N LEU A 189 7.21 15.84 -11.40
CA LEU A 189 7.25 15.28 -10.05
C LEU A 189 7.56 13.77 -10.11
N ASP A 190 8.56 13.32 -9.36
CA ASP A 190 8.95 11.93 -9.27
C ASP A 190 8.70 11.35 -7.85
N ASN A 191 9.19 10.15 -7.57
CA ASN A 191 9.06 9.48 -6.28
C ASN A 191 9.44 10.37 -5.07
N ARG A 192 10.55 11.10 -5.17
CA ARG A 192 11.06 11.96 -4.08
C ARG A 192 10.10 13.12 -3.82
N GLY A 193 9.58 13.70 -4.89
CA GLY A 193 8.56 14.75 -4.82
C GLY A 193 7.25 14.26 -4.19
N SER A 194 6.79 13.07 -4.57
CA SER A 194 5.60 12.46 -3.97
C SER A 194 5.75 12.22 -2.47
N GLN A 195 6.92 11.73 -2.03
CA GLN A 195 7.23 11.53 -0.61
C GLN A 195 7.31 12.85 0.18
N PHE A 196 7.81 13.93 -0.43
CA PHE A 196 7.72 15.26 0.17
C PHE A 196 6.27 15.68 0.40
N TYR A 197 5.40 15.52 -0.60
CA TYR A 197 3.97 15.85 -0.47
C TYR A 197 3.28 15.03 0.62
N LEU A 198 3.58 13.73 0.71
CA LEU A 198 3.08 12.90 1.80
C LEU A 198 3.52 13.43 3.17
N ALA A 199 4.82 13.74 3.33
CA ALA A 199 5.35 14.26 4.59
C ALA A 199 4.69 15.59 4.98
N MET A 200 4.45 16.47 4.00
CA MET A 200 3.76 17.74 4.21
C MET A 200 2.31 17.52 4.65
N PHE A 201 1.54 16.72 3.92
CA PHE A 201 0.15 16.44 4.26
C PHE A 201 0.02 15.74 5.61
N TRP A 202 0.91 14.80 5.91
CA TRP A 202 0.90 14.08 7.19
C TRP A 202 1.24 14.99 8.36
N ALA A 203 2.23 15.86 8.23
CA ALA A 203 2.55 16.87 9.24
C ALA A 203 1.36 17.83 9.47
N GLN A 204 0.66 18.23 8.40
CA GLN A 204 -0.54 19.06 8.51
C GLN A 204 -1.68 18.35 9.25
N GLU A 205 -1.97 17.09 8.93
CA GLU A 205 -2.98 16.29 9.63
C GLU A 205 -2.64 16.11 11.12
N LEU A 206 -1.38 15.80 11.42
CA LEU A 206 -0.89 15.68 12.79
C LEU A 206 -0.96 16.99 13.58
N ALA A 207 -0.72 18.13 12.92
CA ALA A 207 -0.82 19.45 13.54
C ALA A 207 -2.26 19.93 13.72
N ALA A 208 -3.20 19.47 12.89
CA ALA A 208 -4.58 19.94 12.87
C ALA A 208 -5.53 19.10 13.75
N GLN A 209 -5.19 17.84 14.04
CA GLN A 209 -5.99 16.98 14.91
C GLN A 209 -6.08 17.51 16.36
N THR A 210 -7.12 17.10 17.08
CA THR A 210 -7.44 17.55 18.45
C THR A 210 -7.42 16.44 19.50
N GLU A 211 -7.05 15.23 19.11
CA GLU A 211 -7.02 14.03 19.96
C GLU A 211 -5.78 13.99 20.87
N ASP A 212 -4.62 14.45 20.38
CA ASP A 212 -3.38 14.60 21.15
C ASP A 212 -2.77 15.99 20.89
N THR A 213 -3.00 16.92 21.81
CA THR A 213 -2.53 18.31 21.69
C THR A 213 -1.01 18.44 21.79
N SER A 214 -0.33 17.51 22.46
CA SER A 214 1.13 17.50 22.54
C SER A 214 1.73 17.09 21.20
N LEU A 215 1.17 16.07 20.56
CA LEU A 215 1.56 15.65 19.22
C LEU A 215 1.27 16.75 18.18
N ALA A 216 0.11 17.40 18.28
CA ALA A 216 -0.22 18.54 17.43
C ALA A 216 0.81 19.66 17.54
N ALA A 217 1.14 20.07 18.77
CA ALA A 217 2.14 21.10 19.01
C ALA A 217 3.54 20.69 18.52
N LYS A 218 3.90 19.41 18.62
CA LYS A 218 5.18 18.89 18.12
C LYS A 218 5.28 18.99 16.60
N PHE A 219 4.21 18.70 15.86
CA PHE A 219 4.22 18.70 14.40
C PHE A 219 3.88 20.07 13.76
N ALA A 220 3.25 20.99 14.49
CA ALA A 220 2.89 22.30 13.97
C ALA A 220 4.06 23.10 13.35
N PRO A 221 5.27 23.17 13.94
CA PRO A 221 6.41 23.85 13.32
C PRO A 221 6.86 23.20 12.01
N LEU A 222 6.85 21.87 11.94
CA LEU A 222 7.20 21.13 10.71
C LEU A 222 6.15 21.35 9.63
N ALA A 223 4.87 21.23 9.97
CA ALA A 223 3.76 21.46 9.04
C ALA A 223 3.84 22.85 8.41
N LYS A 224 4.08 23.88 9.24
CA LYS A 224 4.27 25.25 8.77
C LYS A 224 5.50 25.37 7.86
N ARG A 225 6.65 24.84 8.29
CA ARG A 225 7.90 24.94 7.54
C ARG A 225 7.80 24.26 6.17
N LEU A 226 7.21 23.06 6.09
CA LEU A 226 7.05 22.35 4.82
C LEU A 226 6.08 23.09 3.89
N ALA A 227 4.99 23.66 4.42
CA ALA A 227 4.06 24.47 3.62
C ALA A 227 4.71 25.77 3.11
N ASP A 228 5.41 26.51 3.98
CA ASP A 228 6.09 27.76 3.59
C ASP A 228 7.20 27.52 2.56
N GLN A 229 7.86 26.35 2.61
CA GLN A 229 9.00 26.00 1.76
C GLN A 229 8.63 25.09 0.58
N GLU A 230 7.34 24.87 0.31
CA GLU A 230 6.87 23.92 -0.72
C GLU A 230 7.56 24.14 -2.07
N SER A 231 7.48 25.36 -2.63
CA SER A 231 8.07 25.67 -3.94
C SER A 231 9.58 25.42 -3.94
N ALA A 232 10.29 25.90 -2.91
CA ALA A 232 11.75 25.77 -2.85
C ALA A 232 12.20 24.30 -2.79
N ILE A 233 11.50 23.46 -2.02
CA ILE A 233 11.77 22.03 -1.92
C ILE A 233 11.52 21.35 -3.27
N VAL A 234 10.37 21.61 -3.90
CA VAL A 234 10.03 21.02 -5.20
C VAL A 234 11.03 21.44 -6.28
N ASP A 235 11.47 22.69 -6.27
CA ASP A 235 12.49 23.20 -7.20
C ASP A 235 13.84 22.51 -6.99
N GLU A 236 14.29 22.32 -5.75
CA GLU A 236 15.51 21.56 -5.43
C GLU A 236 15.42 20.10 -5.89
N LEU A 237 14.27 19.44 -5.69
CA LEU A 237 14.04 18.06 -6.12
C LEU A 237 14.00 17.92 -7.65
N ASN A 238 13.46 18.90 -8.37
CA ASN A 238 13.37 18.88 -9.83
C ASN A 238 14.68 19.29 -10.52
N ALA A 239 15.47 20.19 -9.92
CA ALA A 239 16.69 20.75 -10.52
C ALA A 239 17.79 19.71 -10.81
N VAL A 240 17.74 18.54 -10.16
CA VAL A 240 18.69 17.45 -10.37
C VAL A 240 18.29 16.49 -11.49
N GLN A 241 17.05 16.55 -11.97
CA GLN A 241 16.53 15.65 -13.01
C GLN A 241 17.12 15.99 -14.40
N GLY A 242 17.01 15.03 -15.33
CA GLY A 242 17.50 15.15 -16.71
C GLY A 242 19.00 14.96 -16.86
N LYS A 243 19.70 14.53 -15.80
CA LYS A 243 21.15 14.32 -15.77
C LYS A 243 21.45 12.89 -15.33
N PRO A 244 22.44 12.22 -15.92
CA PRO A 244 22.89 10.94 -15.43
C PRO A 244 23.42 11.05 -13.99
N VAL A 245 23.24 9.98 -13.20
CA VAL A 245 23.76 9.88 -11.83
C VAL A 245 24.48 8.55 -11.62
N ASP A 246 25.50 8.58 -10.78
CA ASP A 246 26.24 7.40 -10.36
C ASP A 246 25.86 7.02 -8.93
N ILE A 247 25.19 5.88 -8.77
CA ILE A 247 24.83 5.29 -7.47
C ILE A 247 25.88 4.31 -6.94
N GLY A 248 27.00 4.10 -7.65
CA GLY A 248 28.13 3.29 -7.19
C GLY A 248 27.94 1.77 -7.27
N GLY A 249 26.89 1.29 -7.94
CA GLY A 249 26.59 -0.13 -8.13
C GLY A 249 25.11 -0.39 -8.37
N TYR A 250 24.76 -1.57 -8.89
CA TYR A 250 23.35 -1.93 -9.16
C TYR A 250 22.75 -2.75 -8.02
N TYR A 251 23.22 -3.99 -7.83
CA TYR A 251 22.72 -4.88 -6.76
C TYR A 251 23.17 -4.44 -5.35
N LYS A 252 24.32 -3.77 -5.27
CA LYS A 252 24.89 -3.22 -4.04
C LYS A 252 25.44 -1.81 -4.36
N PRO A 253 24.60 -0.78 -4.37
CA PRO A 253 25.04 0.59 -4.59
C PRO A 253 25.94 1.07 -3.45
N ASP A 254 26.69 2.13 -3.70
CA ASP A 254 27.38 2.88 -2.64
C ASP A 254 26.33 3.70 -1.88
N PHE A 255 26.17 3.45 -0.58
CA PHE A 255 25.10 4.09 0.20
C PHE A 255 25.26 5.61 0.30
N ALA A 256 26.48 6.14 0.35
CA ALA A 256 26.69 7.59 0.41
C ALA A 256 26.29 8.26 -0.92
N LYS A 257 26.62 7.63 -2.06
CA LYS A 257 26.18 8.09 -3.38
C LYS A 257 24.66 8.01 -3.53
N LEU A 258 24.06 6.88 -3.14
CA LEU A 258 22.62 6.68 -3.21
C LEU A 258 21.87 7.70 -2.34
N ASP A 259 22.30 7.93 -1.11
CA ASP A 259 21.71 8.92 -0.21
C ASP A 259 21.76 10.33 -0.80
N ALA A 260 22.89 10.71 -1.40
CA ALA A 260 23.03 12.01 -2.07
C ALA A 260 22.07 12.17 -3.26
N VAL A 261 21.86 11.11 -4.05
CA VAL A 261 20.92 11.09 -5.18
C VAL A 261 19.46 11.11 -4.72
N MET A 262 19.14 10.36 -3.67
CA MET A 262 17.77 10.19 -3.18
C MET A 262 17.30 11.35 -2.29
N ARG A 263 18.21 12.10 -1.67
CA ARG A 263 17.90 13.21 -0.76
C ARG A 263 18.56 14.53 -1.19
N PRO A 264 18.32 15.02 -2.42
CA PRO A 264 19.05 16.18 -2.95
C PRO A 264 18.57 17.52 -2.36
N SER A 265 17.34 17.60 -1.82
CA SER A 265 16.81 18.84 -1.23
C SER A 265 17.38 19.10 0.16
N LYS A 266 18.20 20.14 0.27
CA LYS A 266 18.75 20.60 1.56
C LYS A 266 17.66 21.18 2.42
N ALA A 267 16.76 21.98 1.84
CA ALA A 267 15.64 22.58 2.56
C ALA A 267 14.76 21.50 3.22
N PHE A 268 14.44 20.44 2.49
CA PHE A 268 13.63 19.34 3.02
C PHE A 268 14.37 18.53 4.10
N ASN A 269 15.64 18.20 3.85
CA ASN A 269 16.47 17.48 4.82
C ASN A 269 16.62 18.26 6.14
N GLU A 270 16.75 19.58 6.09
CA GLU A 270 16.81 20.43 7.28
C GLU A 270 15.45 20.60 7.96
N ALA A 271 14.35 20.61 7.19
CA ALA A 271 13.00 20.66 7.73
C ALA A 271 12.72 19.41 8.57
N LEU A 272 13.02 18.21 8.07
CA LEU A 272 12.76 16.95 8.79
C LEU A 272 13.55 16.81 10.10
N LYS A 273 14.70 17.48 10.23
CA LYS A 273 15.47 17.49 11.49
C LYS A 273 14.77 18.23 12.63
N SER A 274 13.75 19.05 12.37
CA SER A 274 13.07 19.81 13.42
C SER A 274 12.19 18.96 14.35
N VAL A 275 11.91 17.71 13.95
CA VAL A 275 11.05 16.77 14.70
C VAL A 275 11.81 15.51 15.12
N ALA A 276 13.07 15.38 14.68
CA ALA A 276 13.99 14.29 15.03
C ALA A 276 14.52 14.42 16.46
#